data_AF-A0A3S0Z8U7-F1
#
_entry.id   AF-A0A3S0Z8U7-F1
#
_cell.length_a   1.000
_cell.length_b   1.000
_cell.length_c   1.000
_cell.angle_alpha   90.00
_cell.angle_beta   90.00
_cell.angle_gamma   90.00
#
_symmetry.space_group_name_H-M   'P 1'
#
loop_
_entity.id
_entity.type
_entity.pdbx_description
1 polymer ?
#
loop_
_entity_poly.entity_id
_entity_poly.type
_entity_poly.pdbx_seq_one_letter_code
_entity_poly.pdbx_strand_id
1 'polypeptide(L)'
;MIAKQDYVCPVQIPQLFEFPMNHRLSNSQLTPELVDVAKMSGSLVNHFKGGNERRQHSAEMYGIYRVAASRRWVVMIRRQGAVLRKTFGFGPYGGEQAALEHAKLWRDELVRSHPPTQKKILATRPRSHNTSGVAGVFCVFDAKGTPTAWNAKTVLGPGHVLSKNFNIKALGDLNAKRMAVAEREKQLEMMEGFPHVHEGETLARKSEPRALNVNLPARLMPGEELRRSSSTGMPGVFLLRFPSGEPKAWKAATLHRGRAIGRAYFSVRKYGFESAKTLAIAARQEQLKLKAMDHRRI
;
A
#
# COMPACT_ATOMS: atom_id res chain seq x y z
N MET A 1 -39.22 -44.67 -13.29
CA MET A 1 -37.78 -44.95 -13.38
C MET A 1 -37.19 -44.08 -14.48
N ILE A 2 -36.14 -43.29 -14.16
CA ILE A 2 -34.97 -42.92 -15.00
C ILE A 2 -35.28 -42.21 -16.34
N ALA A 3 -34.67 -41.11 -16.76
CA ALA A 3 -33.80 -40.08 -16.20
C ALA A 3 -33.71 -38.93 -17.24
N LYS A 4 -33.24 -37.78 -16.75
CA LYS A 4 -32.82 -36.53 -17.41
C LYS A 4 -32.05 -36.73 -18.73
N GLN A 5 -32.15 -35.76 -19.66
CA GLN A 5 -30.98 -34.94 -20.03
C GLN A 5 -31.36 -33.68 -20.82
N ASP A 6 -31.05 -32.53 -20.23
CA ASP A 6 -31.08 -31.21 -20.85
C ASP A 6 -29.93 -31.06 -21.85
N TYR A 7 -30.24 -30.55 -23.05
CA TYR A 7 -29.25 -30.15 -24.04
C TYR A 7 -28.67 -28.77 -23.66
N VAL A 8 -27.37 -28.75 -23.35
CA VAL A 8 -26.57 -27.55 -23.11
C VAL A 8 -25.91 -27.12 -24.43
N CYS A 9 -26.14 -25.86 -24.82
CA CYS A 9 -25.47 -25.20 -25.93
C CYS A 9 -23.96 -25.04 -25.68
N PRO A 10 -23.09 -25.25 -26.69
CA PRO A 10 -21.66 -24.97 -26.57
C PRO A 10 -21.39 -23.47 -26.71
N VAL A 11 -20.84 -22.85 -25.66
CA VAL A 11 -20.28 -21.49 -25.73
C VAL A 11 -18.84 -21.60 -26.22
N GLN A 12 -18.61 -21.10 -27.44
CA GLN A 12 -17.29 -20.85 -28.02
C GLN A 12 -16.48 -19.89 -27.12
N ILE A 13 -15.32 -20.35 -26.66
CA ILE A 13 -14.29 -19.51 -26.04
C ILE A 13 -13.37 -19.03 -27.18
N PRO A 14 -13.25 -17.72 -27.46
CA PRO A 14 -12.30 -17.25 -28.44
C PRO A 14 -10.86 -17.38 -27.93
N GLN A 15 -10.00 -17.81 -28.85
CA GLN A 15 -8.60 -18.15 -28.67
C GLN A 15 -7.79 -17.02 -28.04
N LEU A 16 -7.00 -17.38 -27.01
CA LEU A 16 -5.94 -16.54 -26.48
C LEU A 16 -4.89 -16.33 -27.56
N PHE A 17 -4.80 -15.08 -28.04
CA PHE A 17 -3.75 -14.59 -28.89
C PHE A 17 -2.38 -14.83 -28.23
N GLU A 18 -1.52 -15.55 -28.94
CA GLU A 18 -0.11 -15.72 -28.64
C GLU A 18 0.59 -14.35 -28.65
N PHE A 19 1.23 -13.99 -27.53
CA PHE A 19 2.12 -12.85 -27.49
C PHE A 19 3.51 -13.27 -27.99
N PRO A 20 4.06 -12.61 -29.02
CA PRO A 20 5.40 -12.90 -29.49
C PRO A 20 6.44 -12.43 -28.45
N MET A 21 7.41 -13.30 -28.18
CA MET A 21 8.72 -12.87 -27.70
C MET A 21 9.25 -11.79 -28.65
N ASN A 22 9.69 -10.66 -28.10
CA ASN A 22 10.74 -9.87 -28.72
C ASN A 22 11.56 -9.08 -27.70
N HIS A 23 12.84 -9.39 -27.71
CA HIS A 23 13.98 -8.48 -27.80
C HIS A 23 13.87 -7.12 -27.08
N ARG A 24 14.82 -6.95 -26.15
CA ARG A 24 15.32 -5.70 -25.58
C ARG A 24 15.44 -4.60 -26.66
N LEU A 25 14.48 -3.68 -26.70
CA LEU A 25 14.54 -2.45 -27.48
C LEU A 25 15.17 -1.32 -26.66
N SER A 26 15.95 -0.49 -27.35
CA SER A 26 16.70 0.65 -26.83
C SER A 26 15.83 1.84 -26.43
N ASN A 27 16.32 2.61 -25.45
CA ASN A 27 15.70 3.77 -24.78
C ASN A 27 15.39 5.01 -25.65
N SER A 28 15.14 4.90 -26.95
CA SER A 28 15.07 6.08 -27.84
C SER A 28 13.69 6.40 -28.43
N GLN A 29 12.59 5.77 -27.99
CA GLN A 29 11.24 6.08 -28.51
C GLN A 29 10.16 5.96 -27.41
N LEU A 30 10.02 7.01 -26.60
CA LEU A 30 8.84 7.26 -25.76
C LEU A 30 8.34 8.69 -26.01
N THR A 31 7.05 8.81 -26.30
CA THR A 31 6.35 10.06 -26.62
C THR A 31 6.19 10.99 -25.40
N PRO A 32 6.13 12.33 -25.58
CA PRO A 32 6.33 13.30 -24.49
C PRO A 32 5.06 13.68 -23.70
N GLU A 33 4.17 12.73 -23.37
CA GLU A 33 2.93 13.07 -22.62
C GLU A 33 2.66 12.22 -21.37
N LEU A 34 3.69 11.54 -20.84
CA LEU A 34 3.61 10.78 -19.58
C LEU A 34 4.90 10.87 -18.73
N VAL A 35 5.68 11.96 -18.88
CA VAL A 35 6.96 12.17 -18.18
C VAL A 35 6.94 13.35 -17.18
N ASP A 36 5.85 14.14 -17.09
CA ASP A 36 5.82 15.35 -16.25
C ASP A 36 5.27 15.20 -14.83
N VAL A 37 5.48 14.05 -14.18
CA VAL A 37 5.35 13.95 -12.71
C VAL A 37 6.63 13.38 -12.05
N ALA A 38 7.68 13.07 -12.82
CA ALA A 38 8.89 12.42 -12.30
C ALA A 38 10.09 13.35 -12.04
N LYS A 39 9.99 14.68 -12.21
CA LYS A 39 11.16 15.58 -12.07
C LYS A 39 10.99 16.83 -11.18
N MET A 40 9.95 16.92 -10.35
CA MET A 40 9.89 17.94 -9.28
C MET A 40 9.53 17.34 -7.92
N SER A 41 10.44 16.53 -7.38
CA SER A 41 10.55 16.32 -5.93
C SER A 41 12.01 16.06 -5.53
N GLY A 42 12.91 16.90 -6.03
CA GLY A 42 14.20 17.11 -5.38
C GLY A 42 13.96 17.90 -4.09
N SER A 43 14.54 17.43 -2.99
CA SER A 43 14.53 18.06 -1.66
C SER A 43 13.30 17.85 -0.77
N LEU A 44 12.99 16.60 -0.46
CA LEU A 44 12.62 16.19 0.91
C LEU A 44 13.21 14.81 1.23
N VAL A 45 14.52 14.64 1.01
CA VAL A 45 15.29 13.58 1.69
C VAL A 45 15.60 14.09 3.09
N ASN A 46 14.55 14.24 3.91
CA ASN A 46 14.75 14.48 5.33
C ASN A 46 15.29 13.18 5.93
N HIS A 47 16.58 13.26 6.28
CA HIS A 47 17.27 12.53 7.32
C HIS A 47 16.30 12.02 8.42
N PHE A 48 15.71 10.84 8.21
CA PHE A 48 15.24 10.00 9.31
C PHE A 48 16.45 9.20 9.83
N LYS A 49 17.39 9.90 10.47
CA LYS A 49 18.38 9.25 11.35
C LYS A 49 17.66 8.90 12.65
N GLY A 50 16.88 7.81 12.61
CA GLY A 50 16.50 7.09 13.82
C GLY A 50 17.58 6.07 14.11
N GLY A 51 18.24 6.17 15.26
CA GLY A 51 19.24 5.23 15.73
C GLY A 51 18.75 3.78 15.68
N ASN A 52 19.72 2.87 15.59
CA ASN A 52 19.58 1.42 15.45
C ASN A 52 19.02 0.73 16.71
N GLU A 53 18.01 1.30 17.35
CA GLU A 53 17.13 0.58 18.25
C GLU A 53 16.05 -0.06 17.38
N ARG A 54 15.95 -1.40 17.41
CA ARG A 54 14.77 -2.08 16.90
C ARG A 54 13.58 -1.61 17.74
N ARG A 55 12.99 -0.47 17.39
CA ARG A 55 11.66 -0.08 17.84
C ARG A 55 10.75 -1.22 17.41
N GLN A 56 10.51 -2.16 18.33
CA GLN A 56 9.43 -3.10 18.22
C GLN A 56 8.17 -2.24 18.17
N HIS A 57 7.77 -1.90 16.96
CA HIS A 57 6.47 -1.33 16.74
C HIS A 57 5.50 -2.39 17.25
N SER A 58 4.65 -2.02 18.21
CA SER A 58 3.57 -2.89 18.67
C SER A 58 2.93 -3.58 17.46
N ALA A 59 2.60 -4.87 17.59
CA ALA A 59 2.01 -5.65 16.51
C ALA A 59 0.85 -4.91 15.83
N GLU A 60 0.06 -4.16 16.61
CA GLU A 60 -1.03 -3.33 16.12
C GLU A 60 -0.63 -2.15 15.22
N MET A 61 0.59 -1.66 15.33
CA MET A 61 1.10 -0.48 14.63
C MET A 61 2.09 -0.84 13.52
N TYR A 62 2.21 -2.13 13.16
CA TYR A 62 3.06 -2.57 12.07
C TYR A 62 2.78 -1.79 10.79
N GLY A 63 3.81 -1.15 10.24
CA GLY A 63 3.70 -0.35 9.01
C GLY A 63 2.86 0.93 9.12
N ILE A 64 2.39 1.30 10.32
CA ILE A 64 1.59 2.51 10.57
C ILE A 64 2.39 3.50 11.42
N TYR A 65 2.48 4.73 10.94
CA TYR A 65 3.26 5.79 11.56
C TYR A 65 2.41 7.03 11.81
N ARG A 66 2.52 7.61 12.99
CA ARG A 66 1.92 8.91 13.32
C ARG A 66 2.83 10.03 12.83
N VAL A 67 2.27 11.00 12.11
CA VAL A 67 2.98 12.24 11.77
C VAL A 67 2.27 13.41 12.41
N ALA A 68 2.69 13.73 13.64
CA ALA A 68 2.06 14.71 14.52
C ALA A 68 2.00 16.11 13.90
N ALA A 69 3.10 16.59 13.32
CA ALA A 69 3.21 17.93 12.71
C ALA A 69 2.12 18.19 11.66
N SER A 70 1.75 17.15 10.92
CA SER A 70 0.77 17.20 9.84
C SER A 70 -0.56 16.51 10.16
N ARG A 71 -0.75 16.10 11.43
CA ARG A 71 -1.99 15.48 11.93
C ARG A 71 -2.54 14.39 11.01
N ARG A 72 -1.69 13.41 10.70
CA ARG A 72 -2.04 12.27 9.84
C ARG A 72 -1.38 10.98 10.29
N TRP A 73 -2.03 9.87 9.97
CA TRP A 73 -1.42 8.55 9.94
C TRP A 73 -0.85 8.29 8.54
N VAL A 74 0.26 7.56 8.49
CA VAL A 74 0.89 7.12 7.25
C VAL A 74 1.07 5.62 7.35
N VAL A 75 0.52 4.90 6.39
CA VAL A 75 0.79 3.47 6.24
C VAL A 75 1.85 3.31 5.16
N MET A 76 2.90 2.59 5.47
CA MET A 76 4.03 2.36 4.57
C MET A 76 4.57 0.95 4.78
N ILE A 77 4.45 0.12 3.73
CA ILE A 77 4.94 -1.25 3.71
C ILE A 77 5.83 -1.42 2.48
N ARG A 78 6.98 -2.06 2.64
CA ARG A 78 7.88 -2.41 1.53
C ARG A 78 7.64 -3.86 1.09
N ARG A 79 7.47 -4.07 -0.22
CA ARG A 79 7.28 -5.39 -0.82
C ARG A 79 7.99 -5.44 -2.17
N GLN A 80 8.77 -6.50 -2.41
CA GLN A 80 9.41 -6.77 -3.71
C GLN A 80 10.21 -5.58 -4.29
N GLY A 81 10.80 -4.73 -3.44
CA GLY A 81 11.52 -3.53 -3.86
C GLY A 81 10.66 -2.28 -4.07
N ALA A 82 9.33 -2.40 -4.06
CA ALA A 82 8.39 -1.29 -4.11
C ALA A 82 7.96 -0.82 -2.71
N VAL A 83 7.61 0.47 -2.60
CA VAL A 83 7.07 1.07 -1.38
C VAL A 83 5.57 1.32 -1.60
N LEU A 84 4.73 0.57 -0.89
CA LEU A 84 3.29 0.76 -0.87
C LEU A 84 2.94 1.74 0.25
N ARG A 85 2.44 2.93 -0.11
CA ARG A 85 2.25 4.04 0.83
C ARG A 85 0.89 4.71 0.66
N LYS A 86 0.22 5.00 1.77
CA LYS A 86 -1.00 5.81 1.82
C LYS A 86 -1.06 6.67 3.08
N THR A 87 -1.73 7.81 3.01
CA THR A 87 -1.86 8.77 4.12
C THR A 87 -3.32 8.98 4.51
N PHE A 88 -3.56 9.17 5.80
CA PHE A 88 -4.88 9.32 6.42
C PHE A 88 -4.87 10.54 7.34
N GLY A 89 -5.39 11.67 6.87
CA GLY A 89 -5.43 12.92 7.63
C GLY A 89 -6.53 12.92 8.69
N PHE A 90 -6.29 13.54 9.84
CA PHE A 90 -7.29 13.54 10.93
C PHE A 90 -8.54 14.34 10.56
N GLY A 91 -8.40 15.44 9.80
CA GLY A 91 -9.52 16.26 9.34
C GLY A 91 -10.51 15.47 8.46
N PRO A 92 -10.07 14.95 7.30
CA PRO A 92 -10.94 14.21 6.38
C PRO A 92 -11.60 12.98 7.01
N TYR A 93 -10.99 12.35 8.00
CA TYR A 93 -11.53 11.14 8.62
C TYR A 93 -12.27 11.40 9.93
N GLY A 94 -12.55 12.66 10.30
CA GLY A 94 -13.35 12.99 11.47
C GLY A 94 -12.63 12.84 12.82
N GLY A 95 -11.30 12.70 12.81
CA GLY A 95 -10.49 12.64 14.02
C GLY A 95 -9.27 11.73 13.88
N GLU A 96 -8.46 11.71 14.94
CA GLU A 96 -7.26 10.87 14.99
C GLU A 96 -7.58 9.38 15.04
N GLN A 97 -8.56 8.98 15.86
CA GLN A 97 -8.96 7.59 16.06
C GLN A 97 -9.60 7.00 14.80
N ALA A 98 -10.55 7.72 14.20
CA ALA A 98 -11.19 7.28 12.96
C ALA A 98 -10.18 7.17 11.79
N ALA A 99 -9.23 8.12 11.69
CA ALA A 99 -8.13 8.01 10.73
C ALA A 99 -7.22 6.80 10.98
N LEU A 100 -7.01 6.40 12.24
CA LEU A 100 -6.21 5.23 12.61
C LEU A 100 -6.90 3.94 12.19
N GLU A 101 -8.20 3.81 12.42
CA GLU A 101 -8.97 2.63 12.00
C GLU A 101 -8.98 2.47 10.47
N HIS A 102 -9.16 3.56 9.73
CA HIS A 102 -9.02 3.54 8.26
C HIS A 102 -7.60 3.14 7.81
N ALA A 103 -6.58 3.56 8.55
CA ALA A 103 -5.20 3.15 8.30
C ALA A 103 -4.97 1.65 8.59
N LYS A 104 -5.49 1.13 9.71
CA LYS A 104 -5.43 -0.30 10.08
C LYS A 104 -6.12 -1.17 9.04
N LEU A 105 -7.33 -0.79 8.64
CA LEU A 105 -8.09 -1.47 7.57
C LEU A 105 -7.32 -1.56 6.26
N TRP A 106 -6.81 -0.42 5.78
CA TRP A 106 -6.05 -0.40 4.53
C TRP A 106 -4.75 -1.20 4.63
N ARG A 107 -4.08 -1.18 5.78
CA ARG A 107 -2.90 -2.01 6.03
C ARG A 107 -3.25 -3.49 5.96
N ASP A 108 -4.31 -3.93 6.63
CA ASP A 108 -4.68 -5.35 6.70
C ASP A 108 -5.04 -5.88 5.31
N GLU A 109 -5.76 -5.07 4.52
CA GLU A 109 -6.04 -5.37 3.12
C GLU A 109 -4.78 -5.43 2.27
N LEU A 110 -3.86 -4.48 2.47
CA LEU A 110 -2.58 -4.44 1.76
C LEU A 110 -1.72 -5.67 2.07
N VAL A 111 -1.65 -6.08 3.35
CA VAL A 111 -0.89 -7.25 3.79
C VAL A 111 -1.46 -8.55 3.21
N ARG A 112 -2.79 -8.65 3.11
CA ARG A 112 -3.47 -9.83 2.55
C ARG A 112 -3.27 -9.93 1.03
N SER A 113 -3.40 -8.80 0.32
CA SER A 113 -3.23 -8.73 -1.14
C SER A 113 -1.76 -8.78 -1.60
N HIS A 114 -0.82 -8.31 -0.77
CA HIS A 114 0.61 -8.22 -1.12
C HIS A 114 1.48 -8.97 -0.10
N PRO A 115 1.47 -10.32 -0.10
CA PRO A 115 2.27 -11.10 0.82
C PRO A 115 3.78 -10.87 0.60
N PRO A 116 4.63 -11.12 1.62
CA PRO A 116 6.07 -11.09 1.47
C PRO A 116 6.54 -12.06 0.40
N THR A 117 7.73 -11.83 -0.14
CA THR A 117 8.34 -12.79 -1.06
C THR A 117 8.58 -14.13 -0.34
N GLN A 118 8.14 -15.23 -0.94
CA GLN A 118 8.32 -16.57 -0.37
C GLN A 118 9.80 -16.91 -0.20
N LYS A 119 10.11 -17.74 0.80
CA LYS A 119 11.49 -18.19 1.06
C LYS A 119 12.11 -18.85 -0.18
N LYS A 120 11.35 -19.70 -0.88
CA LYS A 120 11.78 -20.41 -2.10
C LYS A 120 12.31 -19.47 -3.18
N ILE A 121 11.56 -18.39 -3.45
CA ILE A 121 11.94 -17.38 -4.46
C ILE A 121 13.25 -16.70 -4.05
N LEU A 122 13.39 -16.31 -2.79
CA LEU A 122 14.63 -15.68 -2.30
C LEU A 122 15.82 -16.64 -2.32
N ALA A 123 15.59 -17.92 -1.98
CA ALA A 123 16.62 -18.96 -1.98
C ALA A 123 17.09 -19.34 -3.40
N THR A 124 16.28 -19.05 -4.42
CA THR A 124 16.62 -19.30 -5.83
C THR A 124 17.47 -18.18 -6.42
N ARG A 125 17.43 -16.98 -5.84
CA ARG A 125 18.16 -15.82 -6.37
C ARG A 125 19.69 -16.03 -6.26
N PRO A 126 20.43 -16.02 -7.38
CA PRO A 126 21.89 -16.15 -7.34
C PRO A 126 22.52 -14.92 -6.67
N ARG A 127 23.58 -15.15 -5.91
CA ARG A 127 24.42 -14.10 -5.33
C ARG A 127 25.51 -13.70 -6.33
N SER A 128 26.06 -12.50 -6.17
CA SER A 128 27.11 -11.96 -7.05
C SER A 128 28.37 -12.83 -7.12
N HIS A 129 28.71 -13.54 -6.04
CA HIS A 129 29.86 -14.45 -5.95
C HIS A 129 29.50 -15.91 -6.27
N ASN A 130 28.34 -16.18 -6.87
CA ASN A 130 27.95 -17.53 -7.21
C ASN A 130 28.63 -18.00 -8.51
N THR A 131 29.62 -18.88 -8.39
CA THR A 131 30.36 -19.47 -9.51
C THR A 131 29.66 -20.66 -10.15
N SER A 132 28.67 -21.29 -9.50
CA SER A 132 28.01 -22.50 -10.02
C SER A 132 26.88 -22.19 -11.00
N GLY A 133 26.35 -20.96 -10.96
CA GLY A 133 25.15 -20.51 -11.69
C GLY A 133 23.83 -20.80 -10.96
N VAL A 134 23.82 -21.68 -9.96
CA VAL A 134 22.61 -22.09 -9.22
C VAL A 134 22.76 -21.77 -7.74
N ALA A 135 21.83 -21.01 -7.17
CA ALA A 135 21.90 -20.62 -5.76
C ALA A 135 21.81 -21.84 -4.84
N GLY A 136 22.76 -21.97 -3.91
CA GLY A 136 22.81 -23.09 -2.96
C GLY A 136 23.49 -24.36 -3.49
N VAL A 137 24.05 -24.31 -4.70
CA VAL A 137 24.94 -25.36 -5.23
C VAL A 137 26.35 -24.82 -5.30
N PHE A 138 27.32 -25.54 -4.74
CA PHE A 138 28.73 -25.13 -4.77
C PHE A 138 29.67 -26.31 -4.95
N CYS A 139 30.81 -26.04 -5.56
CA CYS A 139 31.90 -27.00 -5.69
C CYS A 139 32.69 -27.02 -4.37
N VAL A 140 32.93 -28.22 -3.87
CA VAL A 140 33.74 -28.49 -2.68
C VAL A 140 35.15 -28.84 -3.14
N PHE A 141 36.14 -28.17 -2.56
CA PHE A 141 37.55 -28.37 -2.88
C PHE A 141 38.26 -29.04 -1.71
N ASP A 142 39.28 -29.86 -2.00
CA ASP A 142 40.19 -30.36 -0.99
C ASP A 142 41.18 -29.27 -0.52
N ALA A 143 42.04 -29.63 0.44
CA ALA A 143 43.09 -28.74 0.95
C ALA A 143 44.11 -28.31 -0.12
N LYS A 144 44.18 -29.01 -1.26
CA LYS A 144 45.09 -28.73 -2.38
C LYS A 144 44.41 -27.90 -3.48
N GLY A 145 43.13 -27.54 -3.33
CA GLY A 145 42.35 -26.79 -4.32
C GLY A 145 41.77 -27.64 -5.45
N THR A 146 41.77 -28.97 -5.32
CA THR A 146 41.19 -29.88 -6.31
C THR A 146 39.70 -30.07 -6.04
N PRO A 147 38.82 -29.96 -7.06
CA PRO A 147 37.38 -30.18 -6.89
C PRO A 147 37.10 -31.65 -6.53
N THR A 148 36.42 -31.87 -5.41
CA THR A 148 36.13 -33.21 -4.87
C THR A 148 34.67 -33.62 -4.98
N ALA A 149 33.75 -32.67 -4.81
CA ALA A 149 32.32 -32.94 -4.84
C ALA A 149 31.51 -31.69 -5.19
N TRP A 150 30.29 -31.90 -5.68
CA TRP A 150 29.26 -30.87 -5.74
C TRP A 150 28.33 -31.01 -4.53
N ASN A 151 28.13 -29.92 -3.78
CA ASN A 151 27.20 -29.88 -2.65
C ASN A 151 25.94 -29.10 -3.02
N ALA A 152 24.78 -29.66 -2.66
CA ALA A 152 23.50 -28.98 -2.66
C ALA A 152 23.06 -28.72 -1.22
N LYS A 153 22.91 -27.44 -0.86
CA LYS A 153 22.54 -27.00 0.49
C LYS A 153 21.36 -26.04 0.52
N THR A 154 20.43 -26.31 1.42
CA THR A 154 19.22 -25.52 1.66
C THR A 154 18.98 -25.34 3.15
N VAL A 155 18.68 -24.13 3.59
CA VAL A 155 18.27 -23.85 4.98
C VAL A 155 16.76 -23.65 4.99
N LEU A 156 16.01 -24.58 5.61
CA LEU A 156 14.55 -24.51 5.70
C LEU A 156 14.09 -23.60 6.86
N GLY A 157 14.82 -23.65 7.97
CA GLY A 157 14.54 -22.88 9.17
C GLY A 157 15.70 -22.90 10.17
N PRO A 158 15.52 -22.27 11.34
CA PRO A 158 16.51 -22.32 12.42
C PRO A 158 16.87 -23.77 12.75
N GLY A 159 18.16 -24.12 12.66
CA GLY A 159 18.65 -25.48 12.94
C GLY A 159 18.31 -26.55 11.90
N HIS A 160 17.49 -26.26 10.89
CA HIS A 160 17.07 -27.24 9.88
C HIS A 160 17.72 -26.96 8.53
N VAL A 161 18.75 -27.74 8.20
CA VAL A 161 19.56 -27.61 6.99
C VAL A 161 19.57 -28.92 6.23
N LEU A 162 19.12 -28.91 4.97
CA LEU A 162 19.29 -30.01 4.04
C LEU A 162 20.61 -29.82 3.29
N SER A 163 21.44 -30.85 3.29
CA SER A 163 22.75 -30.82 2.62
C SER A 163 23.08 -32.19 2.07
N LYS A 164 23.52 -32.26 0.81
CA LYS A 164 23.94 -33.52 0.18
C LYS A 164 25.12 -33.29 -0.75
N ASN A 165 26.08 -34.22 -0.70
CA ASN A 165 27.31 -34.18 -1.50
C ASN A 165 27.24 -35.23 -2.61
N PHE A 166 27.72 -34.86 -3.80
CA PHE A 166 27.87 -35.73 -4.96
C PHE A 166 29.33 -35.75 -5.36
N ASN A 167 30.00 -36.88 -5.17
CA ASN A 167 31.45 -37.00 -5.35
C ASN A 167 31.83 -37.01 -6.84
N ILE A 168 32.77 -36.16 -7.23
CA ILE A 168 33.24 -36.03 -8.62
C ILE A 168 34.02 -37.28 -9.05
N LYS A 169 34.79 -37.91 -8.17
CA LYS A 169 35.56 -39.13 -8.47
C LYS A 169 34.66 -40.31 -8.87
N ALA A 170 33.44 -40.37 -8.32
CA ALA A 170 32.50 -41.45 -8.58
C ALA A 170 31.59 -41.19 -9.80
N LEU A 171 31.17 -39.94 -10.00
CA LEU A 171 30.13 -39.60 -10.99
C LEU A 171 30.67 -38.87 -12.22
N GLY A 172 31.88 -38.30 -12.13
CA GLY A 172 32.37 -37.28 -13.06
C GLY A 172 31.79 -35.90 -12.75
N ASP A 173 32.50 -34.84 -13.14
CA ASP A 173 32.17 -33.45 -12.77
C ASP A 173 30.77 -33.02 -13.24
N LEU A 174 30.47 -33.24 -14.52
CA LEU A 174 29.20 -32.84 -15.13
C LEU A 174 27.99 -33.54 -14.48
N ASN A 175 28.09 -34.86 -14.25
CA ASN A 175 27.00 -35.63 -13.64
C ASN A 175 26.85 -35.29 -12.16
N ALA A 176 27.95 -35.13 -11.41
CA ALA A 176 27.90 -34.71 -10.02
C ALA A 176 27.21 -33.33 -9.88
N LYS A 177 27.54 -32.38 -10.77
CA LYS A 177 26.87 -31.07 -10.83
C LYS A 177 25.39 -31.21 -11.14
N ARG A 178 25.03 -32.00 -12.15
CA ARG A 178 23.63 -32.23 -12.55
C ARG A 178 22.81 -32.84 -11.39
N MET A 179 23.37 -33.82 -10.69
CA MET A 179 22.71 -34.43 -9.52
C MET A 179 22.57 -33.45 -8.36
N ALA A 180 23.57 -32.60 -8.13
CA ALA A 180 23.48 -31.55 -7.12
C ALA A 180 22.39 -30.52 -7.45
N VAL A 181 22.23 -30.13 -8.72
CA VAL A 181 21.15 -29.23 -9.16
C VAL A 181 19.79 -29.89 -8.98
N ALA A 182 19.62 -31.14 -9.40
CA ALA A 182 18.35 -31.87 -9.24
C ALA A 182 17.99 -32.07 -7.75
N GLU A 183 18.98 -32.35 -6.89
CA GLU A 183 18.75 -32.42 -5.44
C GLU A 183 18.37 -31.05 -4.87
N ARG A 184 19.00 -29.97 -5.34
CA ARG A 184 18.65 -28.61 -4.92
C ARG A 184 17.20 -28.27 -5.27
N GLU A 185 16.71 -28.67 -6.43
CA GLU A 185 15.30 -28.50 -6.82
C GLU A 185 14.35 -29.20 -5.83
N LYS A 186 14.63 -30.46 -5.48
CA LYS A 186 13.87 -31.20 -4.45
C LYS A 186 13.90 -30.49 -3.10
N GLN A 187 15.06 -30.00 -2.67
CA GLN A 187 15.17 -29.26 -1.41
C GLN A 187 14.39 -27.93 -1.43
N LEU A 188 14.29 -27.27 -2.60
CA LEU A 188 13.49 -26.05 -2.77
C LEU A 188 11.99 -26.32 -2.80
N GLU A 189 11.54 -27.50 -3.23
CA GLU A 189 10.14 -27.92 -3.12
C GLU A 189 9.70 -28.08 -1.67
N MET A 190 10.60 -28.55 -0.80
CA MET A 190 10.35 -28.64 0.64
C MET A 190 10.33 -27.27 1.34
N MET A 191 10.68 -26.19 0.64
CA MET A 191 10.76 -24.86 1.23
C MET A 191 9.41 -24.15 1.20
N GLU A 192 8.77 -24.07 2.35
CA GLU A 192 7.48 -23.42 2.52
C GLU A 192 7.55 -22.11 3.32
N GLY A 193 6.51 -21.30 3.13
CA GLY A 193 6.26 -20.09 3.91
C GLY A 193 7.11 -18.87 3.54
N PHE A 194 7.08 -17.91 4.46
CA PHE A 194 7.71 -16.60 4.30
C PHE A 194 8.95 -16.48 5.19
N PRO A 195 9.96 -15.68 4.78
CA PRO A 195 11.02 -15.24 5.68
C PRO A 195 10.41 -14.53 6.90
N HIS A 196 11.21 -14.30 7.95
CA HIS A 196 10.78 -13.67 9.19
C HIS A 196 9.67 -12.60 8.98
N VAL A 197 8.44 -12.95 9.36
CA VAL A 197 7.24 -12.11 9.22
C VAL A 197 7.01 -11.41 10.55
N HIS A 198 6.67 -10.12 10.50
CA HIS A 198 6.34 -9.38 11.71
C HIS A 198 5.07 -9.95 12.37
N GLU A 199 5.00 -9.95 13.69
CA GLU A 199 3.82 -10.47 14.42
C GLU A 199 2.53 -9.78 13.98
N GLY A 200 2.52 -8.44 13.91
CA GLY A 200 1.39 -7.66 13.40
C GLY A 200 0.92 -8.02 11.99
N GLU A 201 1.83 -8.45 11.13
CA GLU A 201 1.48 -8.94 9.80
C GLU A 201 0.84 -10.34 9.87
N THR A 202 1.37 -11.20 10.74
CA THR A 202 0.82 -12.54 10.99
C THR A 202 -0.61 -12.44 11.51
N LEU A 203 -0.85 -11.52 12.45
CA LEU A 203 -2.18 -11.23 13.00
C LEU A 203 -3.13 -10.71 11.92
N ALA A 204 -2.71 -9.71 11.14
CA ALA A 204 -3.53 -9.13 10.06
C ALA A 204 -3.95 -10.15 8.99
N ARG A 205 -3.09 -11.15 8.73
CA ARG A 205 -3.40 -12.24 7.79
C ARG A 205 -4.33 -13.29 8.36
N LYS A 206 -4.17 -13.63 9.64
CA LYS A 206 -5.00 -14.61 10.35
C LYS A 206 -6.38 -14.06 10.72
N SER A 207 -6.47 -12.75 10.98
CA SER A 207 -7.74 -12.12 11.26
C SER A 207 -8.64 -12.21 10.04
N GLU A 208 -9.92 -12.50 10.28
CA GLU A 208 -10.98 -12.30 9.31
C GLU A 208 -10.84 -10.91 8.67
N PRO A 209 -11.16 -10.76 7.37
CA PRO A 209 -11.22 -9.45 6.75
C PRO A 209 -12.06 -8.57 7.67
N ARG A 210 -11.43 -7.55 8.26
CA ARG A 210 -12.15 -6.58 9.05
C ARG A 210 -13.10 -5.93 8.05
N ALA A 211 -14.35 -6.39 8.04
CA ALA A 211 -15.41 -5.73 7.30
C ALA A 211 -15.29 -4.26 7.70
N LEU A 212 -15.35 -3.35 6.71
CA LEU A 212 -15.51 -1.94 6.99
C LEU A 212 -16.61 -1.87 8.05
N ASN A 213 -16.23 -1.61 9.29
CA ASN A 213 -17.19 -1.60 10.37
C ASN A 213 -18.22 -0.58 9.91
N VAL A 214 -19.48 -0.97 9.76
CA VAL A 214 -20.48 -0.24 8.95
C VAL A 214 -20.69 1.20 9.49
N ASN A 215 -20.15 1.47 10.68
CA ASN A 215 -20.12 2.75 11.37
C ASN A 215 -18.82 3.59 11.24
N LEU A 216 -17.82 3.18 10.45
CA LEU A 216 -16.67 4.04 10.21
C LEU A 216 -17.09 5.20 9.28
N PRO A 217 -16.96 6.46 9.73
CA PRO A 217 -17.35 7.59 8.92
C PRO A 217 -16.58 7.57 7.61
N ALA A 218 -17.30 7.78 6.50
CA ALA A 218 -16.68 7.98 5.20
C ALA A 218 -15.72 9.16 5.25
N ARG A 219 -14.72 9.14 4.38
CA ARG A 219 -13.81 10.28 4.22
C ARG A 219 -14.63 11.53 3.85
N LEU A 220 -14.62 12.52 4.73
CA LEU A 220 -15.18 13.85 4.51
C LEU A 220 -14.53 14.49 3.28
N MET A 221 -15.37 15.15 2.48
CA MET A 221 -14.91 15.89 1.31
C MET A 221 -14.28 17.22 1.73
N PRO A 222 -13.42 17.80 0.88
CA PRO A 222 -12.90 19.15 1.12
C PRO A 222 -14.03 20.16 1.39
N GLY A 223 -14.01 20.78 2.57
CA GLY A 223 -15.02 21.75 3.01
C GLY A 223 -16.15 21.19 3.87
N GLU A 224 -16.24 19.86 4.05
CA GLU A 224 -17.06 19.23 5.10
C GLU A 224 -16.27 19.06 6.41
N GLU A 225 -14.95 19.11 6.33
CA GLU A 225 -14.06 19.03 7.49
C GLU A 225 -14.20 20.26 8.39
N LEU A 226 -14.46 20.04 9.68
CA LEU A 226 -14.41 21.08 10.69
C LEU A 226 -12.98 21.57 10.87
N ARG A 227 -12.72 22.83 10.53
CA ARG A 227 -11.41 23.45 10.72
C ARG A 227 -11.29 23.94 12.16
N ARG A 228 -10.09 23.88 12.77
CA ARG A 228 -9.87 24.47 14.11
C ARG A 228 -10.29 25.95 14.20
N SER A 229 -10.22 26.68 13.08
CA SER A 229 -10.59 28.09 12.99
C SER A 229 -12.08 28.37 12.77
N SER A 230 -12.95 27.35 12.68
CA SER A 230 -14.39 27.57 12.55
C SER A 230 -14.99 27.83 13.92
N SER A 231 -15.05 29.12 14.30
CA SER A 231 -15.67 29.58 15.55
C SER A 231 -17.17 29.26 15.67
N THR A 232 -17.82 28.84 14.58
CA THR A 232 -19.26 28.58 14.51
C THR A 232 -19.62 27.10 14.58
N GLY A 233 -18.66 26.19 14.68
CA GLY A 233 -18.92 24.75 14.64
C GLY A 233 -19.44 24.21 13.29
N MET A 234 -19.66 25.09 12.29
CA MET A 234 -20.19 24.75 10.98
C MET A 234 -19.12 24.92 9.89
N PRO A 235 -18.64 23.82 9.29
CA PRO A 235 -17.70 23.86 8.15
C PRO A 235 -18.29 24.65 6.98
N GLY A 236 -17.50 25.58 6.42
CA GLY A 236 -17.90 26.38 5.27
C GLY A 236 -18.63 27.69 5.61
N VAL A 237 -18.81 28.01 6.90
CA VAL A 237 -19.25 29.33 7.37
C VAL A 237 -18.06 30.09 7.95
N PHE A 238 -17.84 31.31 7.46
CA PHE A 238 -16.67 32.13 7.78
C PHE A 238 -17.07 33.53 8.19
N LEU A 239 -16.46 34.06 9.25
CA LEU A 239 -16.51 35.47 9.58
C LEU A 239 -15.48 36.22 8.73
N LEU A 240 -15.94 37.12 7.89
CA LEU A 240 -15.10 38.09 7.19
C LEU A 240 -14.92 39.30 8.09
N ARG A 241 -13.68 39.78 8.17
CA ARG A 241 -13.30 40.99 8.91
C ARG A 241 -12.75 42.04 7.96
N PHE A 242 -12.86 43.30 8.33
CA PHE A 242 -12.11 44.38 7.69
C PHE A 242 -10.61 44.25 8.04
N PRO A 243 -9.71 44.93 7.30
CA PRO A 243 -8.29 45.01 7.66
C PRO A 243 -8.07 45.53 9.09
N SER A 244 -8.97 46.37 9.61
CA SER A 244 -8.99 46.86 10.99
C SER A 244 -9.34 45.80 12.05
N GLY A 245 -9.75 44.59 11.65
CA GLY A 245 -10.16 43.51 12.55
C GLY A 245 -11.65 43.47 12.88
N GLU A 246 -12.41 44.52 12.54
CA GLU A 246 -13.85 44.60 12.78
C GLU A 246 -14.65 43.58 11.95
N PRO A 247 -15.73 42.99 12.51
CA PRO A 247 -16.55 42.02 11.79
C PRO A 247 -17.34 42.68 10.64
N LYS A 248 -17.06 42.25 9.41
CA LYS A 248 -17.64 42.79 8.18
C LYS A 248 -18.92 42.06 7.76
N ALA A 249 -18.82 40.75 7.62
CA ALA A 249 -19.90 39.92 7.11
C ALA A 249 -19.69 38.45 7.46
N TRP A 250 -20.77 37.69 7.58
CA TRP A 250 -20.73 36.24 7.60
C TRP A 250 -20.88 35.68 6.19
N LYS A 251 -20.03 34.73 5.81
CA LYS A 251 -20.01 34.09 4.48
C LYS A 251 -20.28 32.60 4.61
N ALA A 252 -21.25 32.10 3.87
CA ALA A 252 -21.47 30.67 3.68
C ALA A 252 -20.98 30.25 2.28
N ALA A 253 -20.16 29.21 2.18
CA ALA A 253 -19.66 28.71 0.91
C ALA A 253 -19.61 27.18 0.85
N THR A 254 -20.18 26.62 -0.22
CA THR A 254 -20.18 25.18 -0.50
C THR A 254 -19.40 24.86 -1.76
N LEU A 255 -18.44 23.94 -1.62
CA LEU A 255 -17.63 23.40 -2.71
C LEU A 255 -18.12 21.99 -3.06
N HIS A 256 -18.14 21.69 -4.35
CA HIS A 256 -18.37 20.36 -4.90
C HIS A 256 -17.47 20.19 -6.12
N ARG A 257 -16.71 19.09 -6.16
CA ARG A 257 -15.72 18.80 -7.22
C ARG A 257 -14.78 19.99 -7.51
N GLY A 258 -14.38 20.73 -6.48
CA GLY A 258 -13.51 21.90 -6.59
C GLY A 258 -14.20 23.21 -7.02
N ARG A 259 -15.46 23.18 -7.45
CA ARG A 259 -16.24 24.37 -7.83
C ARG A 259 -17.20 24.77 -6.71
N ALA A 260 -17.42 26.08 -6.53
CA ALA A 260 -18.40 26.56 -5.57
C ALA A 260 -19.82 26.39 -6.13
N ILE A 261 -20.66 25.56 -5.50
CA ILE A 261 -22.10 25.44 -5.85
C ILE A 261 -22.86 26.66 -5.33
N GLY A 262 -22.46 27.19 -4.17
CA GLY A 262 -23.15 28.32 -3.56
C GLY A 262 -22.21 29.18 -2.73
N ARG A 263 -22.40 30.50 -2.82
CA ARG A 263 -21.78 31.50 -1.95
C ARG A 263 -22.86 32.47 -1.52
N ALA A 264 -22.99 32.69 -0.22
CA ALA A 264 -23.90 33.69 0.34
C ALA A 264 -23.13 34.56 1.34
N TYR A 265 -23.46 35.84 1.38
CA TYR A 265 -22.80 36.84 2.21
C TYR A 265 -23.87 37.63 2.98
N PHE A 266 -23.69 37.75 4.28
CA PHE A 266 -24.62 38.42 5.18
C PHE A 266 -23.86 39.50 5.94
N SER A 267 -24.12 40.77 5.62
CA SER A 267 -23.42 41.91 6.22
C SER A 267 -23.79 42.06 7.69
N VAL A 268 -22.78 42.22 8.55
CA VAL A 268 -22.98 42.48 9.99
C VAL A 268 -23.62 43.85 10.19
N ARG A 269 -23.30 44.84 9.35
CA ARG A 269 -23.90 46.18 9.40
C ARG A 269 -25.41 46.17 9.12
N LYS A 270 -25.89 45.25 8.27
CA LYS A 270 -27.31 45.18 7.88
C LYS A 270 -28.15 44.35 8.86
N TYR A 271 -27.62 43.21 9.32
CA TYR A 271 -28.40 42.23 10.07
C TYR A 271 -27.98 42.10 11.54
N GLY A 272 -26.91 42.77 11.98
CA GLY A 272 -26.29 42.50 13.28
C GLY A 272 -25.43 41.24 13.29
N PHE A 273 -24.57 41.09 14.29
CA PHE A 273 -23.54 40.05 14.31
C PHE A 273 -24.12 38.62 14.41
N GLU A 274 -25.00 38.37 15.38
CA GLU A 274 -25.60 37.05 15.58
C GLU A 274 -26.64 36.71 14.51
N SER A 275 -27.52 37.64 14.09
CA SER A 275 -28.50 37.31 13.05
C SER A 275 -27.84 37.08 11.68
N ALA A 276 -26.77 37.80 11.33
CA ALA A 276 -25.99 37.51 10.13
C ALA A 276 -25.33 36.11 10.19
N LYS A 277 -24.88 35.68 11.38
CA LYS A 277 -24.31 34.33 11.60
C LYS A 277 -25.39 33.26 11.42
N THR A 278 -26.56 33.44 12.00
CA THR A 278 -27.70 32.51 11.86
C THR A 278 -28.14 32.38 10.40
N LEU A 279 -28.25 33.49 9.68
CA LEU A 279 -28.58 33.49 8.24
C LEU A 279 -27.51 32.75 7.42
N ALA A 280 -26.23 32.93 7.74
CA ALA A 280 -25.15 32.19 7.09
C ALA A 280 -25.21 30.68 7.36
N ILE A 281 -25.55 30.27 8.59
CA ILE A 281 -25.73 28.86 8.95
C ILE A 281 -26.92 28.26 8.18
N ALA A 282 -28.05 28.96 8.11
CA ALA A 282 -29.24 28.51 7.37
C ALA A 282 -28.94 28.36 5.87
N ALA A 283 -28.31 29.37 5.25
CA ALA A 283 -27.92 29.31 3.84
C ALA A 283 -26.93 28.16 3.57
N ARG A 284 -26.03 27.85 4.51
CA ARG A 284 -25.13 26.70 4.40
C ARG A 284 -25.89 25.38 4.43
N GLN A 285 -26.87 25.22 5.32
CA GLN A 285 -27.69 24.01 5.39
C GLN A 285 -28.47 23.77 4.09
N GLU A 286 -29.01 24.83 3.49
CA GLU A 286 -29.71 24.75 2.20
C GLU A 286 -28.77 24.32 1.07
N GLN A 287 -27.56 24.90 0.99
CA GLN A 287 -26.56 24.49 0.00
C GLN A 287 -26.14 23.01 0.16
N LEU A 288 -26.07 22.50 1.39
CA LEU A 288 -25.78 21.08 1.65
C LEU A 288 -26.94 20.19 1.21
N LYS A 289 -28.20 20.60 1.40
CA LYS A 289 -29.38 19.88 0.88
C LYS A 289 -29.34 19.79 -0.64
N LEU A 290 -29.06 20.90 -1.33
CA LEU A 290 -28.92 20.93 -2.79
C LEU A 290 -27.80 20.01 -3.28
N LYS A 291 -26.63 20.04 -2.62
CA LYS A 291 -25.51 19.13 -2.92
C LYS A 291 -25.90 17.65 -2.74
N ALA A 292 -26.71 17.34 -1.72
CA ALA A 292 -27.17 15.98 -1.45
C ALA A 292 -28.25 15.49 -2.43
N MET A 293 -29.05 16.40 -3.02
CA MET A 293 -29.99 16.08 -4.08
C MET A 293 -29.29 15.79 -5.40
N ASP A 294 -28.24 16.55 -5.73
CA ASP A 294 -27.45 16.35 -6.95
C ASP A 294 -26.73 14.99 -6.96
N HIS A 295 -26.28 14.51 -5.80
CA HIS A 295 -25.69 13.17 -5.65
C HIS A 295 -26.67 12.02 -5.86
N ARG A 296 -27.99 12.24 -5.78
CA ARG A 296 -29.01 11.19 -5.94
C ARG A 296 -29.57 11.06 -7.36
N ARG A 297 -29.12 11.91 -8.29
CA ARG A 297 -29.56 11.92 -9.70
C ARG A 297 -28.59 11.19 -10.65
N ILE A 298 -27.62 10.46 -10.12
CA ILE A 298 -26.67 9.60 -10.85
C ILE A 298 -26.90 8.17 -10.37
#